data_AF-A0AAI9UX89-F1
#
_entry.id   AF-A0AAI9UX89-F1
#
_cell.length_a   1.000
_cell.length_b   1.000
_cell.length_c   1.000
_cell.angle_alpha   90.00
_cell.angle_beta   90.00
_cell.angle_gamma   90.00
#
_symmetry.space_group_name_H-M   'P 1'
#
loop_
_entity.id
_entity.type
_entity.pdbx_description
1 polymer ?
#
loop_
_entity_poly.entity_id
_entity_poly.type
_entity_poly.pdbx_seq_one_letter_code
_entity_poly.pdbx_strand_id
1 'polypeptide(L)'
;MLKEHPNWGEYSKAEHSLVEEITKKAQGVFLWVFLVVRSVHESVTNGDAVSTLRRRVSQLPQDLETFFKHILKSIDPFYHPQMAQMFHIALQAEEPLNIMLYSLIDYCTQDLSQVLRLPVEPMDKHDVFTRRKQMIRRLDGRSKGLLEIHTGHAASDYLGPRVTFLHRTVRDFLLTKEMTEFLTESLAEFKPNTVIFRAYVALIKFMPTRKEHFKRSGVLFRALEEAFFYAYRAESESGSSESELVDDLRYVVEDAADPLDAGIPWTPDCFVEFAISRGLTQYLSQHRECSPGARDIINGAFLREAIMESLKPINENSPDLTQVVSLFLRRGSSPHQGAWAREVKRETWNGLARSNYYTSLMFQASQTRHRGDSNGHGAGVRGAYQIGPKDFRNNPKGSIWGDWLETLSLSMVEPEMDYLWATRQKRILDHLISHGAEVNETSATEARWGKFVDGLFHLSKQPVLEKRISDVYISMLRKLLRHDANCNAPYQGSTISKVFFANIRGMAAPPSIAELRRFVLAEGSEDPVETSLTYLELLAQVAMALLQHRAHPSCLTSAAELHEVFPRRLAQPIQDLWESRRAEIAAESGFVKMVIGWVWWPWS
;
A
#
# COMPACT_ATOMS: atom_id res chain seq x y z
N MET A 1 42.05 -0.24 -8.34
CA MET A 1 42.07 -0.18 -6.85
C MET A 1 43.47 -0.08 -6.26
N LEU A 2 44.21 -1.15 -5.92
CA LEU A 2 45.50 -0.98 -5.21
C LEU A 2 46.56 -0.18 -6.01
N LYS A 3 46.61 -0.35 -7.34
CA LYS A 3 47.49 0.42 -8.23
C LYS A 3 47.20 1.92 -8.29
N GLU A 4 45.98 2.31 -7.97
CA GLU A 4 45.56 3.73 -7.99
C GLU A 4 45.99 4.46 -6.71
N HIS A 5 46.49 3.74 -5.70
CA HIS A 5 46.93 4.35 -4.45
C HIS A 5 48.29 5.06 -4.65
N PRO A 6 48.44 6.36 -4.31
CA PRO A 6 49.66 7.15 -4.58
C PRO A 6 50.94 6.56 -3.98
N ASN A 7 50.82 5.90 -2.82
CA ASN A 7 51.93 5.26 -2.11
C ASN A 7 52.10 3.76 -2.42
N TRP A 8 51.41 3.23 -3.43
CA TRP A 8 51.62 1.85 -3.88
C TRP A 8 52.86 1.80 -4.78
N GLY A 9 53.89 1.08 -4.35
CA GLY A 9 55.16 0.98 -5.07
C GLY A 9 55.04 0.30 -6.44
N GLU A 10 56.08 0.48 -7.28
CA GLU A 10 56.20 -0.28 -8.52
C GLU A 10 56.23 -1.78 -8.23
N TYR A 11 55.48 -2.53 -9.05
CA TYR A 11 55.27 -3.98 -9.00
C TYR A 11 56.53 -4.80 -8.66
N SER A 12 56.75 -5.08 -7.38
CA SER A 12 57.76 -6.03 -6.91
C SER A 12 57.16 -7.45 -6.78
N LYS A 13 58.03 -8.43 -6.54
CA LYS A 13 57.66 -9.82 -6.26
C LYS A 13 56.80 -9.93 -4.98
N ALA A 14 56.97 -9.00 -4.04
CA ALA A 14 56.25 -9.01 -2.77
C ALA A 14 54.78 -8.60 -2.94
N GLU A 15 54.46 -7.60 -3.77
CA GLU A 15 53.07 -7.22 -4.06
C GLU A 15 52.33 -8.33 -4.82
N HIS A 16 52.98 -9.03 -5.76
CA HIS A 16 52.37 -10.18 -6.45
C HIS A 16 51.99 -11.30 -5.49
N SER A 17 52.90 -11.66 -4.58
CA SER A 17 52.63 -12.69 -3.57
C SER A 17 51.45 -12.31 -2.65
N LEU A 18 51.27 -11.02 -2.36
CA LEU A 18 50.13 -10.54 -1.57
C LEU A 18 48.80 -10.68 -2.33
N VAL A 19 48.79 -10.33 -3.63
CA VAL A 19 47.60 -10.49 -4.49
C VAL A 19 47.21 -11.96 -4.62
N GLU A 20 48.17 -12.87 -4.80
CA GLU A 20 47.93 -14.32 -4.84
C GLU A 20 47.34 -14.82 -3.52
N GLU A 21 47.85 -14.35 -2.38
CA GLU A 21 47.35 -14.74 -1.06
C GLU A 21 45.90 -14.27 -0.84
N ILE A 22 45.58 -13.02 -1.19
CA ILE A 22 44.21 -12.49 -1.13
C ILE A 22 43.28 -13.32 -2.02
N THR A 23 43.69 -13.56 -3.27
CA THR A 23 42.88 -14.31 -4.25
C THR A 23 42.61 -15.73 -3.77
N LYS A 24 43.62 -16.40 -3.19
CA LYS A 24 43.48 -17.76 -2.66
C LYS A 24 42.59 -17.81 -1.41
N LYS A 25 42.75 -16.86 -0.46
CA LYS A 25 41.93 -16.83 0.77
C LYS A 25 40.47 -16.46 0.50
N ALA A 26 40.20 -15.72 -0.57
CA ALA A 26 38.85 -15.28 -0.91
C ALA A 26 37.89 -16.42 -1.25
N GLN A 27 38.38 -17.57 -1.71
CA GLN A 27 37.56 -18.74 -2.09
C GLN A 27 36.36 -18.40 -3.00
N GLY A 28 36.53 -17.43 -3.91
CA GLY A 28 35.48 -16.98 -4.82
C GLY A 28 34.51 -15.94 -4.26
N VAL A 29 34.66 -15.51 -3.00
CA VAL A 29 33.82 -14.48 -2.37
C VAL A 29 34.34 -13.08 -2.70
N PHE A 30 33.76 -12.43 -3.71
CA PHE A 30 34.19 -11.10 -4.15
C PHE A 30 34.09 -10.03 -3.04
N LEU A 31 33.03 -10.05 -2.22
CA LEU A 31 32.86 -9.11 -1.11
C LEU A 31 34.01 -9.21 -0.10
N TRP A 32 34.53 -10.41 0.13
CA TRP A 32 35.69 -10.61 1.00
C TRP A 32 36.93 -9.92 0.42
N VAL A 33 37.21 -10.11 -0.88
CA VAL A 33 38.32 -9.43 -1.57
C VAL A 33 38.19 -7.92 -1.42
N PHE A 34 36.99 -7.37 -1.65
CA PHE A 34 36.74 -5.95 -1.54
C PHE A 34 37.08 -5.40 -0.14
N LEU A 35 36.60 -6.05 0.92
CA LEU A 35 36.87 -5.67 2.31
C LEU A 35 38.35 -5.76 2.66
N VAL A 36 39.03 -6.83 2.22
CA VAL A 36 40.46 -7.01 2.45
C VAL A 36 41.28 -5.96 1.71
N VAL A 37 40.98 -5.69 0.43
CA VAL A 37 41.64 -4.64 -0.35
C VAL A 37 41.47 -3.28 0.31
N ARG A 38 40.31 -2.97 0.88
CA ARG A 38 40.08 -1.72 1.63
C ARG A 38 40.90 -1.64 2.92
N SER A 39 40.99 -2.73 3.68
CA SER A 39 41.85 -2.83 4.87
C SER A 39 43.34 -2.67 4.53
N VAL A 40 43.78 -3.26 3.41
CA VAL A 40 45.13 -3.09 2.87
C VAL A 40 45.36 -1.64 2.44
N HIS A 41 44.40 -1.03 1.75
CA HIS A 41 44.48 0.37 1.33
C HIS A 41 44.68 1.32 2.53
N GLU A 42 43.93 1.15 3.62
CA GLU A 42 44.11 1.92 4.86
C GLU A 42 45.52 1.73 5.46
N SER A 43 46.03 0.50 5.42
CA SER A 43 47.39 0.17 5.90
C SER A 43 48.50 0.82 5.05
N VAL A 44 48.32 0.86 3.73
CA VAL A 44 49.24 1.53 2.80
C VAL A 44 49.21 3.04 3.02
N THR A 45 48.03 3.62 3.28
CA THR A 45 47.91 5.03 3.68
C THR A 45 48.69 5.31 4.97
N ASN A 46 48.72 4.36 5.92
CA ASN A 46 49.49 4.46 7.16
C ASN A 46 51.01 4.23 6.98
N GLY A 47 51.48 3.87 5.77
CA GLY A 47 52.90 3.63 5.50
C GLY A 47 53.41 2.24 5.91
N ASP A 48 52.53 1.26 6.10
CA ASP A 48 52.92 -0.09 6.49
C ASP A 48 53.74 -0.80 5.39
N ALA A 49 54.81 -1.49 5.78
CA ALA A 49 55.60 -2.32 4.88
C ALA A 49 54.79 -3.54 4.37
N VAL A 50 55.11 -4.03 3.16
CA VAL A 50 54.39 -5.16 2.52
C VAL A 50 54.35 -6.43 3.40
N SER A 51 55.39 -6.67 4.20
CA SER A 51 55.40 -7.79 5.17
C SER A 51 54.34 -7.63 6.27
N THR A 52 54.10 -6.40 6.74
CA THR A 52 53.02 -6.08 7.68
C THR A 52 51.65 -6.23 7.03
N LEU A 53 51.49 -5.76 5.78
CA LEU A 53 50.25 -5.96 5.00
C LEU A 53 49.91 -7.45 4.89
N ARG A 54 50.89 -8.27 4.53
CA ARG A 54 50.74 -9.73 4.41
C ARG A 54 50.34 -10.38 5.74
N ARG A 55 51.00 -10.00 6.83
CA ARG A 55 50.63 -10.47 8.18
C ARG A 55 49.20 -10.06 8.57
N ARG A 56 48.77 -8.85 8.19
CA ARG A 56 47.39 -8.39 8.43
C ARG A 56 46.40 -9.25 7.65
N VAL A 57 46.62 -9.45 6.35
CA VAL A 57 45.76 -10.30 5.50
C VAL A 57 45.69 -11.74 6.01
N SER A 58 46.79 -12.30 6.51
CA SER A 58 46.81 -13.67 7.02
C SER A 58 45.94 -13.85 8.28
N GLN A 59 45.83 -12.81 9.12
CA GLN A 59 45.02 -12.80 10.34
C GLN A 59 43.52 -12.54 10.11
N LEU A 60 43.12 -12.04 8.94
CA LEU A 60 41.71 -11.78 8.65
C LEU A 60 40.91 -13.10 8.54
N PRO A 61 39.71 -13.17 9.16
CA PRO A 61 38.81 -14.33 9.04
C PRO A 61 38.43 -14.58 7.58
N GLN A 62 38.29 -15.84 7.18
CA GLN A 62 37.83 -16.22 5.83
C GLN A 62 36.30 -16.16 5.70
N ASP A 63 35.59 -16.57 6.76
CA ASP A 63 34.14 -16.49 6.83
C ASP A 63 33.67 -15.03 6.94
N LEU A 64 32.64 -14.67 6.16
CA LEU A 64 32.15 -13.29 6.08
C LEU A 64 31.53 -12.80 7.39
N GLU A 65 30.74 -13.63 8.08
CA GLU A 65 30.11 -13.22 9.34
C GLU A 65 31.16 -12.96 10.40
N THR A 66 32.14 -13.86 10.52
CA THR A 66 33.28 -13.69 11.41
C THR A 66 34.11 -12.47 11.05
N PHE A 67 34.26 -12.17 9.75
CA PHE A 67 34.95 -10.96 9.30
C PHE A 67 34.16 -9.69 9.62
N PHE A 68 32.83 -9.67 9.46
CA PHE A 68 32.00 -8.53 9.89
C PHE A 68 32.10 -8.30 11.40
N LYS A 69 32.04 -9.36 12.22
CA LYS A 69 32.28 -9.26 13.67
C LYS A 69 33.66 -8.68 13.98
N HIS A 70 34.69 -9.13 13.26
CA HIS A 70 36.03 -8.58 13.41
C HIS A 70 36.09 -7.08 13.09
N ILE A 71 35.41 -6.63 12.03
CA ILE A 71 35.31 -5.21 11.67
C ILE A 71 34.60 -4.42 12.78
N LEU A 72 33.43 -4.87 13.23
CA LEU A 72 32.66 -4.18 14.29
C LEU A 72 33.42 -4.11 15.61
N LYS A 73 34.08 -5.20 16.02
CA LYS A 73 34.91 -5.25 17.24
C LYS A 73 36.18 -4.41 17.15
N SER A 74 36.65 -4.08 15.94
CA SER A 74 37.81 -3.21 15.74
C SER A 74 37.50 -1.71 15.93
N ILE A 75 36.21 -1.35 15.96
CA ILE A 75 35.77 0.00 16.26
C ILE A 75 36.04 0.27 17.74
N ASP A 76 36.57 1.45 18.05
CA ASP A 76 36.84 1.87 19.43
C ASP A 76 35.56 1.72 20.29
N PRO A 77 35.61 1.02 21.44
CA PRO A 77 34.48 0.86 22.35
C PRO A 77 33.78 2.17 22.71
N PHE A 78 34.50 3.29 22.76
CA PHE A 78 33.90 4.60 22.99
C PHE A 78 32.82 4.96 21.97
N TYR A 79 32.95 4.50 20.72
CA TYR A 79 32.00 4.76 19.64
C TYR A 79 30.93 3.68 19.48
N HIS A 80 30.93 2.63 20.31
CA HIS A 80 29.96 1.53 20.16
C HIS A 80 28.50 1.98 20.27
N PRO A 81 28.11 2.89 21.18
CA PRO A 81 26.73 3.39 21.21
C PRO A 81 26.32 4.09 19.91
N GLN A 82 27.17 4.96 19.35
CA GLN A 82 26.86 5.69 18.12
C GLN A 82 26.89 4.78 16.89
N MET A 83 27.79 3.78 16.88
CA MET A 83 27.82 2.72 15.88
C MET A 83 26.52 1.92 15.89
N ALA A 84 26.09 1.48 17.08
CA ALA A 84 24.86 0.74 17.26
C ALA A 84 23.64 1.55 16.81
N GLN A 85 23.54 2.83 17.20
CA GLN A 85 22.47 3.73 16.74
C GLN A 85 22.43 3.82 15.22
N MET A 86 23.58 4.03 14.58
CA MET A 86 23.67 4.20 13.13
C MET A 86 23.21 2.95 12.37
N PHE A 87 23.62 1.77 12.81
CA PHE A 87 23.16 0.52 12.23
C PHE A 87 21.68 0.26 12.51
N HIS A 88 21.18 0.52 13.73
CA HIS A 88 19.76 0.40 14.03
C HIS A 88 18.91 1.31 13.13
N ILE A 89 19.30 2.57 12.95
CA ILE A 89 18.62 3.49 12.03
C ILE A 89 18.65 2.95 10.60
N ALA A 90 19.80 2.47 10.13
CA ALA A 90 19.92 1.90 8.78
C ALA A 90 19.07 0.62 8.60
N LEU A 91 18.91 -0.18 9.65
CA LEU A 91 18.10 -1.41 9.64
C LEU A 91 16.59 -1.13 9.64
N GLN A 92 16.16 -0.09 10.37
CA GLN A 92 14.75 0.32 10.47
C GLN A 92 14.28 1.14 9.27
N ALA A 93 15.22 1.70 8.51
CA ALA A 93 14.89 2.50 7.34
C ALA A 93 14.17 1.67 6.27
N GLU A 94 13.01 2.15 5.80
CA GLU A 94 12.30 1.55 4.65
C GLU A 94 13.13 1.68 3.38
N GLU A 95 13.66 2.88 3.16
CA GLU A 95 14.56 3.23 2.06
C GLU A 95 15.82 3.90 2.62
N PRO A 96 16.97 3.81 1.92
CA PRO A 96 18.20 4.46 2.33
C PRO A 96 18.00 5.93 2.73
N LEU A 97 18.32 6.25 3.99
CA LEU A 97 18.10 7.58 4.56
C LEU A 97 19.17 8.57 4.10
N ASN A 98 18.80 9.84 4.04
CA ASN A 98 19.71 10.91 3.65
C ASN A 98 20.82 11.14 4.70
N ILE A 99 22.05 11.43 4.27
CA ILE A 99 23.19 11.67 5.18
C ILE A 99 22.99 12.88 6.12
N MET A 100 22.29 13.93 5.68
CA MET A 100 21.92 15.06 6.53
C MET A 100 21.01 14.63 7.66
N LEU A 101 20.12 13.66 7.44
CA LEU A 101 19.28 13.08 8.50
C LEU A 101 20.15 12.37 9.55
N TYR A 102 21.15 11.58 9.14
CA TYR A 102 22.16 11.05 10.08
C TYR A 102 22.92 12.15 10.82
N SER A 103 23.27 13.25 10.13
CA SER A 103 23.96 14.38 10.78
C SER A 103 23.10 15.09 11.83
N LEU A 104 21.78 15.15 11.60
CA LEU A 104 20.82 15.72 12.53
C LEU A 104 20.61 14.80 13.72
N ILE A 105 20.48 13.50 13.50
CA ILE A 105 20.42 12.52 14.58
C ILE A 105 21.68 12.59 15.44
N ASP A 106 22.87 12.57 14.82
CA ASP A 106 24.13 12.60 15.55
C ASP A 106 24.35 13.90 16.33
N TYR A 107 23.83 15.02 15.83
CA TYR A 107 23.89 16.31 16.52
C TYR A 107 22.84 16.44 17.63
N CYS A 108 21.64 15.92 17.41
CA CYS A 108 20.50 16.11 18.28
C CYS A 108 20.23 14.92 19.22
N THR A 109 21.03 13.85 19.23
CA THR A 109 20.85 12.72 20.18
C THR A 109 20.96 13.12 21.65
N GLN A 110 21.45 14.33 21.96
CA GLN A 110 21.39 14.91 23.30
C GLN A 110 20.10 15.73 23.56
N ASP A 111 19.32 16.11 22.54
CA ASP A 111 18.17 17.03 22.69
C ASP A 111 17.09 17.02 21.56
N LEU A 112 16.85 15.90 20.87
CA LEU A 112 15.75 15.83 19.88
C LEU A 112 14.37 15.98 20.53
N SER A 113 14.28 15.84 21.86
CA SER A 113 13.11 16.25 22.64
C SER A 113 12.72 17.72 22.44
N GLN A 114 13.67 18.57 22.06
CA GLN A 114 13.44 20.00 21.83
C GLN A 114 13.38 20.38 20.35
N VAL A 115 13.22 19.41 19.43
CA VAL A 115 13.12 19.69 17.99
C VAL A 115 12.00 20.70 17.65
N LEU A 116 10.94 20.72 18.44
CA LEU A 116 9.84 21.68 18.34
C LEU A 116 10.33 23.13 18.48
N ARG A 117 11.36 23.40 19.31
CA ARG A 117 11.90 24.74 19.57
C ARG A 117 12.92 25.20 18.55
N LEU A 118 13.36 24.33 17.63
CA LEU A 118 14.30 24.72 16.58
C LEU A 118 13.64 25.74 15.64
N PRO A 119 14.38 26.79 15.21
CA PRO A 119 13.86 27.77 14.27
C PRO A 119 13.69 27.15 12.88
N VAL A 120 12.79 27.74 12.09
CA VAL A 120 12.70 27.49 10.66
C VAL A 120 13.73 28.38 9.98
N GLU A 121 14.90 27.82 9.69
CA GLU A 121 16.03 28.58 9.15
C GLU A 121 16.80 27.76 8.10
N PRO A 122 16.62 28.04 6.80
CA PRO A 122 17.32 27.32 5.75
C PRO A 122 18.85 27.36 5.93
N MET A 123 19.47 26.18 5.99
CA MET A 123 20.92 26.07 6.14
C MET A 123 21.64 26.61 4.91
N ASP A 124 22.71 27.37 5.10
CA ASP A 124 23.49 27.85 3.96
C ASP A 124 24.29 26.70 3.29
N LYS A 125 24.76 26.94 2.06
CA LYS A 125 25.48 25.90 1.30
C LYS A 125 26.79 25.46 1.96
N HIS A 126 27.49 26.37 2.64
CA HIS A 126 28.75 26.09 3.31
C HIS A 126 28.52 25.19 4.52
N ASP A 127 27.48 25.46 5.30
CA ASP A 127 27.08 24.66 6.44
C ASP A 127 26.63 23.26 6.01
N VAL A 128 25.80 23.16 4.96
CA VAL A 128 25.42 21.85 4.39
C VAL A 128 26.66 21.06 3.98
N PHE A 129 27.60 21.68 3.29
CA PHE A 129 28.84 21.04 2.87
C PHE A 129 29.69 20.58 4.06
N THR A 130 29.91 21.46 5.04
CA THR A 130 30.72 21.19 6.23
C THR A 130 30.12 20.06 7.05
N ARG A 131 28.81 20.11 7.29
CA ARG A 131 28.09 19.11 8.09
C ARG A 131 28.04 17.77 7.40
N ARG A 132 27.81 17.73 6.07
CA ARG A 132 27.95 16.52 5.26
C ARG A 132 29.35 15.94 5.42
N LYS A 133 30.40 16.72 5.14
CA LYS A 133 31.80 16.25 5.20
C LYS A 133 32.18 15.69 6.57
N GLN A 134 31.70 16.31 7.65
CA GLN A 134 31.88 15.79 9.01
C GLN A 134 31.15 14.46 9.21
N MET A 135 29.91 14.37 8.74
CA MET A 135 29.12 13.15 8.87
C MET A 135 29.70 11.98 8.06
N ILE A 136 30.28 12.23 6.88
CA ILE A 136 31.00 11.20 6.10
C ILE A 136 32.12 10.59 6.96
N ARG A 137 32.97 11.43 7.58
CA ARG A 137 34.07 10.96 8.43
C ARG A 137 33.57 10.17 9.64
N ARG A 138 32.47 10.60 10.25
CA ARG A 138 31.85 9.91 11.39
C ARG A 138 31.27 8.56 10.97
N LEU A 139 30.63 8.49 9.80
CA LEU A 139 30.10 7.26 9.24
C LEU A 139 31.23 6.27 8.94
N ASP A 140 32.34 6.73 8.34
CA ASP A 140 33.52 5.89 8.09
C ASP A 140 34.13 5.38 9.40
N GLY A 141 34.31 6.25 10.40
CA GLY A 141 34.89 5.89 11.70
C GLY A 141 34.03 4.92 12.51
N ARG A 142 32.70 4.98 12.38
CA ARG A 142 31.73 4.23 13.19
C ARG A 142 31.07 3.06 12.47
N SER A 143 31.26 2.91 11.16
CA SER A 143 30.80 1.73 10.42
C SER A 143 31.95 0.95 9.80
N LYS A 144 33.17 1.54 9.78
CA LYS A 144 34.34 1.01 9.06
C LYS A 144 34.00 0.60 7.62
N GLY A 145 33.09 1.37 7.00
CA GLY A 145 32.59 1.24 5.64
C GLY A 145 31.67 0.04 5.40
N LEU A 146 31.04 -0.50 6.44
CA LEU A 146 29.89 -1.41 6.29
C LEU A 146 28.62 -0.65 5.86
N LEU A 147 28.61 0.67 6.10
CA LEU A 147 27.69 1.61 5.48
C LEU A 147 28.46 2.45 4.45
N GLU A 148 27.80 2.80 3.36
CA GLU A 148 28.36 3.59 2.28
C GLU A 148 27.40 4.69 1.84
N ILE A 149 27.93 5.70 1.17
CA ILE A 149 27.13 6.84 0.70
C ILE A 149 26.98 6.75 -0.81
N HIS A 150 25.73 6.72 -1.25
CA HIS A 150 25.36 6.74 -2.65
C HIS A 150 24.85 8.13 -3.03
N THR A 151 25.48 8.74 -4.04
CA THR A 151 25.06 10.02 -4.60
C THR A 151 24.38 9.81 -5.94
N GLY A 152 23.06 10.03 -6.02
CA GLY A 152 22.35 10.06 -7.30
C GLY A 152 22.81 11.25 -8.15
N HIS A 153 22.99 11.05 -9.46
CA HIS A 153 23.55 12.05 -10.38
C HIS A 153 22.69 13.33 -10.55
N ALA A 154 21.45 13.34 -10.07
CA ALA A 154 20.48 14.43 -10.27
C ALA A 154 19.87 14.99 -8.96
N ALA A 155 20.36 14.59 -7.79
CA ALA A 155 19.72 14.95 -6.52
C ALA A 155 20.31 16.24 -5.91
N SER A 156 19.48 17.01 -5.20
CA SER A 156 19.93 18.21 -4.49
C SER A 156 21.05 17.88 -3.52
N ASP A 157 21.99 18.80 -3.31
CA ASP A 157 23.03 18.66 -2.30
C ASP A 157 22.47 18.31 -0.90
N TYR A 158 21.32 18.87 -0.51
CA TYR A 158 20.75 18.62 0.81
C TYR A 158 20.14 17.21 0.94
N LEU A 159 19.18 16.86 0.08
CA LEU A 159 18.41 15.60 0.18
C LEU A 159 18.96 14.42 -0.66
N GLY A 160 20.04 14.64 -1.42
CA GLY A 160 20.52 13.67 -2.40
C GLY A 160 21.35 12.51 -1.87
N PRO A 161 22.46 12.74 -1.16
CA PRO A 161 23.34 11.66 -0.72
C PRO A 161 22.64 10.77 0.32
N ARG A 162 22.56 9.47 0.04
CA ARG A 162 21.87 8.48 0.89
C ARG A 162 22.84 7.44 1.43
N VAL A 163 22.59 7.00 2.66
CA VAL A 163 23.38 5.98 3.35
C VAL A 163 22.76 4.60 3.12
N THR A 164 23.54 3.68 2.58
CA THR A 164 23.13 2.30 2.33
C THR A 164 24.07 1.33 3.03
N PHE A 165 23.67 0.07 3.15
CA PHE A 165 24.64 -0.99 3.42
C PHE A 165 25.58 -1.17 2.23
N LEU A 166 26.84 -1.51 2.50
CA LEU A 166 27.82 -1.91 1.50
C LEU A 166 27.29 -3.07 0.63
N HIS A 167 26.61 -4.03 1.26
CA HIS A 167 26.04 -5.18 0.58
C HIS A 167 24.85 -5.74 1.37
N ARG A 168 23.90 -6.38 0.68
CA ARG A 168 22.77 -7.11 1.30
C ARG A 168 23.22 -8.03 2.43
N THR A 169 24.31 -8.78 2.23
CA THR A 169 24.83 -9.73 3.23
C THR A 169 25.20 -9.06 4.56
N VAL A 170 25.60 -7.79 4.55
CA VAL A 170 25.85 -7.03 5.79
C VAL A 170 24.54 -6.80 6.54
N ARG A 171 23.47 -6.41 5.82
CA ARG A 171 22.14 -6.23 6.40
C ARG A 171 21.61 -7.55 6.96
N ASP A 172 21.70 -8.63 6.17
CA ASP A 172 21.23 -9.97 6.58
C ASP A 172 21.99 -10.47 7.83
N PHE A 173 23.30 -10.23 7.90
CA PHE A 173 24.13 -10.54 9.07
C PHE A 173 23.71 -9.75 10.32
N LEU A 174 23.44 -8.44 10.20
CA LEU A 174 23.05 -7.61 11.34
C LEU A 174 21.63 -7.94 11.85
N LEU A 175 20.78 -8.53 11.02
CA LEU A 175 19.45 -9.02 11.40
C LEU A 175 19.48 -10.39 12.11
N THR A 176 20.65 -11.03 12.22
CA THR A 176 20.77 -12.25 13.03
C THR A 176 20.49 -11.94 14.51
N LYS A 177 19.99 -12.94 15.24
CA LYS A 177 19.65 -12.79 16.67
C LYS A 177 20.83 -12.29 17.49
N GLU A 178 22.00 -12.91 17.31
CA GLU A 178 23.24 -12.54 18.02
C GLU A 178 23.63 -11.07 17.78
N MET A 179 23.55 -10.61 16.53
CA MET A 179 23.93 -9.23 16.21
C MET A 179 22.88 -8.22 16.64
N THR A 180 21.61 -8.59 16.61
CA THR A 180 20.54 -7.76 17.18
C THR A 180 20.74 -7.57 18.67
N GLU A 181 21.07 -8.65 19.41
CA GLU A 181 21.44 -8.58 20.83
C GLU A 181 22.67 -7.67 21.06
N PHE A 182 23.75 -7.86 20.30
CA PHE A 182 24.95 -7.00 20.37
C PHE A 182 24.67 -5.51 20.16
N LEU A 183 23.85 -5.15 19.18
CA LEU A 183 23.52 -3.74 18.92
C LEU A 183 22.55 -3.17 19.97
N THR A 184 21.62 -3.98 20.47
CA THR A 184 20.61 -3.53 21.44
C THR A 184 21.14 -3.41 22.86
N GLU A 185 22.18 -4.16 23.24
CA GLU A 185 22.86 -4.04 24.55
C GLU A 185 23.27 -2.59 24.86
N SER A 186 23.62 -1.82 23.83
CA SER A 186 24.03 -0.42 23.96
C SER A 186 22.85 0.59 23.94
N LEU A 187 21.60 0.12 23.81
CA LEU A 187 20.46 0.93 23.34
C LEU A 187 19.11 0.62 24.02
N ALA A 188 19.10 0.21 25.28
CA ALA A 188 17.91 -0.27 26.00
C ALA A 188 16.64 0.63 25.96
N GLU A 189 16.75 1.91 25.59
CA GLU A 189 15.61 2.85 25.45
C GLU A 189 15.56 3.56 24.08
N PHE A 190 16.39 3.15 23.12
CA PHE A 190 16.46 3.82 21.82
C PHE A 190 15.24 3.47 20.97
N LYS A 191 14.47 4.50 20.62
CA LYS A 191 13.28 4.44 19.76
C LYS A 191 13.63 4.94 18.36
N PRO A 192 14.14 4.07 17.47
CA PRO A 192 14.68 4.49 16.17
C PRO A 192 13.65 5.24 15.32
N ASN A 193 12.39 4.79 15.27
CA ASN A 193 11.38 5.43 14.43
C ASN A 193 11.02 6.83 14.95
N THR A 194 10.92 6.97 16.27
CA THR A 194 10.72 8.26 16.95
C THR A 194 11.87 9.22 16.65
N VAL A 195 13.12 8.74 16.73
CA VAL A 195 14.32 9.53 16.44
C VAL A 195 14.39 9.95 14.97
N ILE A 196 14.07 9.04 14.04
CA ILE A 196 14.04 9.34 12.61
C ILE A 196 12.95 10.38 12.31
N PHE A 197 11.74 10.24 12.87
CA PHE A 197 10.67 11.21 12.67
C PHE A 197 11.08 12.60 13.14
N ARG A 198 11.60 12.72 14.37
CA ARG A 198 12.11 13.99 14.91
C ARG A 198 13.23 14.56 14.04
N ALA A 199 14.11 13.71 13.51
CA ALA A 199 15.16 14.16 12.59
C ALA A 199 14.60 14.66 11.24
N TYR A 200 13.50 14.10 10.72
CA TYR A 200 12.81 14.65 9.55
C TYR A 200 12.21 16.03 9.83
N VAL A 201 11.65 16.26 11.01
CA VAL A 201 11.16 17.60 11.40
C VAL A 201 12.31 18.61 11.36
N ALA A 202 13.45 18.28 11.98
CA ALA A 202 14.64 19.12 11.93
C ALA A 202 15.17 19.30 10.48
N LEU A 203 15.15 18.25 9.67
CA LEU A 203 15.59 18.27 8.27
C LEU A 203 14.76 19.24 7.44
N ILE A 204 13.44 19.25 7.65
CA ILE A 204 12.52 20.14 6.93
C ILE A 204 12.71 21.60 7.41
N LYS A 205 12.86 21.83 8.72
CA LYS A 205 13.14 23.17 9.28
C LYS A 205 14.39 23.83 8.72
N PHE A 206 15.44 23.04 8.47
CA PHE A 206 16.72 23.53 7.96
C PHE A 206 16.87 23.38 6.45
N MET A 207 15.84 22.95 5.73
CA MET A 207 15.91 22.67 4.31
C MET A 207 16.11 23.96 3.49
N PRO A 208 17.11 24.01 2.58
CA PRO A 208 17.20 25.07 1.60
C PRO A 208 16.03 24.99 0.60
N THR A 209 14.98 25.78 0.81
CA THR A 209 13.76 25.76 -0.02
C THR A 209 13.87 26.67 -1.25
N ARG A 210 13.13 26.29 -2.30
CA ARG A 210 12.94 27.04 -3.55
C ARG A 210 11.51 26.82 -4.03
N LYS A 211 10.98 27.70 -4.88
CA LYS A 211 9.58 27.62 -5.37
C LYS A 211 9.23 26.24 -5.94
N GLU A 212 10.15 25.63 -6.69
CA GLU A 212 9.95 24.31 -7.29
C GLU A 212 9.82 23.17 -6.28
N HIS A 213 10.32 23.33 -5.05
CA HIS A 213 10.24 22.32 -4.00
C HIS A 213 8.80 22.16 -3.47
N PHE A 214 7.97 23.21 -3.57
CA PHE A 214 6.58 23.23 -3.11
C PHE A 214 5.58 22.65 -4.13
N LYS A 215 6.03 22.13 -5.29
CA LYS A 215 5.16 21.43 -6.24
C LYS A 215 4.86 20.02 -5.76
N ARG A 216 3.69 19.42 -6.08
CA ARG A 216 3.30 18.00 -5.77
C ARG A 216 4.40 16.96 -6.01
N SER A 217 5.19 17.12 -7.06
CA SER A 217 6.31 16.24 -7.41
C SER A 217 7.66 16.69 -6.83
N GLY A 218 7.65 17.68 -5.94
CA GLY A 218 8.80 18.36 -5.38
C GLY A 218 9.46 17.59 -4.26
N VAL A 219 10.66 18.00 -3.91
CA VAL A 219 11.47 17.34 -2.87
C VAL A 219 10.91 17.55 -1.46
N LEU A 220 10.22 18.65 -1.18
CA LEU A 220 9.58 18.89 0.12
C LEU A 220 8.40 17.94 0.35
N PHE A 221 7.57 17.70 -0.67
CA PHE A 221 6.46 16.74 -0.59
C PHE A 221 6.95 15.34 -0.24
N ARG A 222 8.01 14.89 -0.93
CA ARG A 222 8.62 13.58 -0.66
C ARG A 222 9.21 13.51 0.75
N ALA A 223 9.84 14.58 1.23
CA ALA A 223 10.34 14.64 2.60
C ALA A 223 9.19 14.57 3.64
N LEU A 224 8.03 15.19 3.36
CA LEU A 224 6.83 15.06 4.19
C LEU A 224 6.25 13.64 4.13
N GLU A 225 6.18 13.02 2.95
CA GLU A 225 5.75 11.62 2.80
C GLU A 225 6.59 10.65 3.63
N GLU A 226 7.92 10.84 3.62
CA GLU A 226 8.87 10.08 4.44
C GLU A 226 8.71 10.42 5.94
N ALA A 227 8.56 11.70 6.30
CA ALA A 227 8.34 12.13 7.68
C ALA A 227 7.08 11.49 8.29
N PHE A 228 5.95 11.53 7.58
CA PHE A 228 4.69 10.94 8.03
C PHE A 228 4.75 9.41 8.10
N PHE A 229 5.54 8.76 7.23
CA PHE A 229 5.80 7.34 7.36
C PHE A 229 6.50 7.02 8.69
N TYR A 230 7.53 7.77 9.07
CA TYR A 230 8.19 7.56 10.36
C TYR A 230 7.36 8.03 11.55
N ALA A 231 6.45 9.01 11.37
CA ALA A 231 5.47 9.37 12.39
C ALA A 231 4.53 8.19 12.71
N TYR A 232 4.03 7.51 11.69
CA TYR A 232 3.24 6.27 11.85
C TYR A 232 4.02 5.17 12.56
N ARG A 233 5.27 4.93 12.15
CA ARG A 233 6.15 3.94 12.77
C ARG A 233 6.45 4.29 14.23
N ALA A 234 6.67 5.57 14.53
CA ALA A 234 6.89 6.06 15.90
C ALA A 234 5.64 5.90 16.78
N GLU A 235 4.45 6.17 16.23
CA GLU A 235 3.19 5.92 16.93
C GLU A 235 2.99 4.43 17.25
N SER A 236 3.34 3.56 16.30
CA SER A 236 3.29 2.10 16.49
C SER A 236 4.33 1.60 17.51
N GLU A 237 5.53 2.20 17.53
CA GLU A 237 6.63 1.88 18.43
C GLU A 237 6.38 2.35 19.87
N SER A 238 5.72 3.50 20.04
CA SER A 238 5.52 4.14 21.36
C SER A 238 4.11 3.97 21.93
N GLY A 239 3.12 3.64 21.10
CA GLY A 239 1.70 3.63 21.47
C GLY A 239 1.08 5.01 21.65
N SER A 240 1.82 6.09 21.38
CA SER A 240 1.41 7.48 21.54
C SER A 240 1.79 8.30 20.32
N SER A 241 0.98 9.30 19.95
CA SER A 241 1.32 10.17 18.83
C SER A 241 2.18 11.35 19.25
N GLU A 242 3.13 11.73 18.40
CA GLU A 242 3.93 12.97 18.51
C GLU A 242 3.16 14.14 17.86
N SER A 243 1.92 14.37 18.31
CA SER A 243 0.96 15.27 17.65
C SER A 243 1.48 16.69 17.47
N GLU A 244 2.17 17.23 18.48
CA GLU A 244 2.76 18.58 18.41
C GLU A 244 3.77 18.72 17.27
N LEU A 245 4.53 17.66 16.95
CA LEU A 245 5.50 17.67 15.86
C LEU A 245 4.83 17.53 14.49
N VAL A 246 3.75 16.75 14.41
CA VAL A 246 2.94 16.65 13.19
C VAL A 246 2.29 18.00 12.88
N ASP A 247 1.77 18.69 13.90
CA ASP A 247 1.20 20.03 13.79
C ASP A 247 2.28 21.08 13.45
N ASP A 248 3.47 20.99 14.04
CA ASP A 248 4.61 21.87 13.76
C ASP A 248 5.03 21.82 12.29
N LEU A 249 5.07 20.63 11.67
CA LEU A 249 5.41 20.51 10.24
C LEU A 249 4.50 21.35 9.33
N ARG A 250 3.24 21.55 9.71
CA ARG A 250 2.34 22.44 8.97
C ARG A 250 2.80 23.89 9.03
N TYR A 251 3.09 24.37 10.23
CA TYR A 251 3.64 25.72 10.42
C TYR A 251 4.96 25.89 9.67
N VAL A 252 5.87 24.92 9.76
CA VAL A 252 7.18 24.95 9.09
C VAL A 252 7.04 25.10 7.56
N VAL A 253 6.08 24.41 6.95
CA VAL A 253 5.87 24.50 5.49
C VAL A 253 5.28 25.85 5.08
N GLU A 254 4.37 26.40 5.88
CA GLU A 254 3.79 27.73 5.65
C GLU A 254 4.86 28.83 5.80
N ASP A 255 5.65 28.79 6.88
CA ASP A 255 6.73 29.73 7.18
C ASP A 255 7.84 29.67 6.11
N ALA A 256 8.22 28.48 5.64
CA ALA A 256 9.22 28.32 4.59
C ALA A 256 8.74 28.77 3.19
N ALA A 257 7.43 28.87 2.97
CA ALA A 257 6.84 29.27 1.69
C ALA A 257 6.67 30.80 1.57
N ASP A 258 6.40 31.48 2.68
CA ASP A 258 6.06 32.91 2.73
C ASP A 258 7.15 33.83 2.14
N PRO A 259 8.44 33.72 2.51
CA PRO A 259 9.50 34.56 1.95
C PRO A 259 9.71 34.38 0.45
N LEU A 260 9.27 33.23 -0.09
CA LEU A 260 9.41 32.93 -1.50
C LEU A 260 8.21 33.44 -2.31
N ASP A 261 7.08 33.82 -1.72
CA ASP A 261 5.81 33.94 -2.45
C ASP A 261 5.56 32.66 -3.27
N ALA A 262 5.75 31.52 -2.60
CA ALA A 262 5.49 30.20 -3.17
C ALA A 262 4.06 29.81 -2.83
N GLY A 263 3.20 29.72 -3.85
CA GLY A 263 1.90 29.06 -3.67
C GLY A 263 2.13 27.61 -3.22
N ILE A 264 1.36 27.17 -2.22
CA ILE A 264 1.39 25.79 -1.71
C ILE A 264 0.23 25.03 -2.36
N PRO A 265 0.42 24.39 -3.54
CA PRO A 265 -0.66 23.79 -4.33
C PRO A 265 -1.37 22.60 -3.64
N TRP A 266 -0.88 22.14 -2.49
CA TRP A 266 -1.51 21.09 -1.70
C TRP A 266 -2.34 21.57 -0.50
N THR A 267 -2.27 22.85 -0.06
CA THR A 267 -3.21 23.56 0.86
C THR A 267 -3.61 22.83 2.19
N PRO A 268 -4.35 23.44 3.15
CA PRO A 268 -4.17 23.15 4.60
C PRO A 268 -4.55 21.75 5.10
N ASP A 269 -5.31 20.98 4.33
CA ASP A 269 -5.79 19.65 4.75
C ASP A 269 -4.82 18.51 4.37
N CYS A 270 -3.75 18.79 3.63
CA CYS A 270 -2.80 17.76 3.18
C CYS A 270 -2.10 17.01 4.34
N PHE A 271 -1.95 17.65 5.50
CA PHE A 271 -1.36 17.02 6.68
C PHE A 271 -2.30 15.97 7.29
N VAL A 272 -3.61 16.23 7.25
CA VAL A 272 -4.61 15.25 7.67
C VAL A 272 -4.71 14.13 6.62
N GLU A 273 -4.62 14.45 5.33
CA GLU A 273 -4.52 13.44 4.25
C GLU A 273 -3.28 12.54 4.41
N PHE A 274 -2.12 13.11 4.76
CA PHE A 274 -0.94 12.32 5.09
C PHE A 274 -1.15 11.46 6.33
N ALA A 275 -1.77 12.01 7.38
CA ALA A 275 -2.09 11.25 8.58
C ALA A 275 -3.05 10.08 8.29
N ILE A 276 -4.05 10.29 7.42
CA ILE A 276 -4.98 9.27 6.96
C ILE A 276 -4.24 8.22 6.15
N SER A 277 -3.50 8.62 5.11
CA SER A 277 -2.83 7.68 4.21
C SER A 277 -1.74 6.86 4.89
N ARG A 278 -1.16 7.38 5.96
CA ARG A 278 -0.20 6.67 6.81
C ARG A 278 -0.82 5.99 8.04
N GLY A 279 -2.12 6.16 8.29
CA GLY A 279 -2.80 5.45 9.38
C GLY A 279 -2.48 5.93 10.80
N LEU A 280 -2.12 7.22 10.99
CA LEU A 280 -1.83 7.82 12.31
C LEU A 280 -3.12 7.97 13.14
N THR A 281 -3.64 6.86 13.64
CA THR A 281 -4.94 6.79 14.30
C THR A 281 -4.95 7.56 15.62
N GLN A 282 -3.85 7.55 16.39
CA GLN A 282 -3.73 8.31 17.63
C GLN A 282 -3.70 9.81 17.37
N TYR A 283 -2.88 10.28 16.41
CA TYR A 283 -2.90 11.68 15.97
C TYR A 283 -4.31 12.12 15.59
N LEU A 284 -4.95 11.38 14.67
CA LEU A 284 -6.29 11.71 14.20
C LEU A 284 -7.31 11.72 15.34
N SER A 285 -7.15 10.84 16.34
CA SER A 285 -8.03 10.77 17.52
C SER A 285 -7.91 11.99 18.45
N GLN A 286 -6.74 12.64 18.46
CA GLN A 286 -6.45 13.81 19.28
C GLN A 286 -6.68 15.13 18.52
N HIS A 287 -6.54 15.09 17.19
CA HIS A 287 -6.72 16.23 16.31
C HIS A 287 -8.11 16.85 16.51
N ARG A 288 -8.13 18.11 16.97
CA ARG A 288 -9.35 18.88 17.21
C ARG A 288 -9.58 19.80 16.03
N GLU A 289 -10.53 19.44 15.16
CA GLU A 289 -10.92 20.30 14.04
C GLU A 289 -11.70 21.54 14.49
N CYS A 290 -11.63 22.56 13.63
CA CYS A 290 -12.29 23.86 13.71
C CYS A 290 -13.82 23.77 13.88
N SER A 291 -14.39 24.87 14.38
CA SER A 291 -15.82 25.25 14.53
C SER A 291 -16.90 24.15 14.26
N PRO A 292 -17.83 23.89 15.21
CA PRO A 292 -18.79 22.78 15.15
C PRO A 292 -19.56 22.58 13.83
N GLY A 293 -19.87 23.65 13.08
CA GLY A 293 -20.63 23.57 11.83
C GLY A 293 -19.87 23.05 10.61
N ALA A 294 -18.53 23.15 10.58
CA ALA A 294 -17.71 22.64 9.47
C ALA A 294 -17.24 21.19 9.71
N ARG A 295 -17.35 20.71 10.96
CA ARG A 295 -16.81 19.45 11.43
C ARG A 295 -17.38 18.24 10.71
N ASP A 296 -18.70 18.18 10.51
CA ASP A 296 -19.33 17.02 9.87
C ASP A 296 -18.90 16.90 8.41
N ILE A 297 -18.80 18.04 7.69
CA ILE A 297 -18.38 18.09 6.28
C ILE A 297 -16.93 17.62 6.12
N ILE A 298 -16.04 18.11 6.99
CA ILE A 298 -14.60 17.77 6.97
C ILE A 298 -14.39 16.29 7.30
N ASN A 299 -15.00 15.79 8.38
CA ASN A 299 -14.87 14.38 8.77
C ASN A 299 -15.44 13.42 7.71
N GLY A 300 -16.48 13.83 6.98
CA GLY A 300 -16.98 13.09 5.81
C GLY A 300 -15.99 12.98 4.65
N ALA A 301 -15.29 14.08 4.33
CA ALA A 301 -14.24 14.08 3.31
C ALA A 301 -13.07 13.17 3.73
N PHE A 302 -12.69 13.19 5.00
CA PHE A 302 -11.64 12.32 5.55
C PHE A 302 -12.02 10.84 5.62
N LEU A 303 -13.27 10.54 5.97
CA LEU A 303 -13.80 9.17 5.86
C LEU A 303 -13.71 8.66 4.43
N ARG A 304 -14.12 9.49 3.45
CA ARG A 304 -14.01 9.14 2.03
C ARG A 304 -12.56 8.86 1.64
N GLU A 305 -11.64 9.73 2.02
CA GLU A 305 -10.22 9.57 1.70
C GLU A 305 -9.67 8.27 2.30
N ALA A 306 -9.94 7.98 3.58
CA ALA A 306 -9.50 6.76 4.24
C ALA A 306 -10.00 5.50 3.51
N ILE A 307 -11.25 5.52 3.05
CA ILE A 307 -11.85 4.40 2.32
C ILE A 307 -11.24 4.27 0.92
N MET A 308 -11.06 5.37 0.19
CA MET A 308 -10.46 5.32 -1.15
C MET A 308 -8.99 4.89 -1.10
N GLU A 309 -8.24 5.39 -0.13
CA GLU A 309 -6.85 5.02 0.09
C GLU A 309 -6.71 3.53 0.45
N SER A 310 -7.68 3.00 1.20
CA SER A 310 -7.73 1.58 1.54
C SER A 310 -7.96 0.65 0.35
N LEU A 311 -8.29 1.16 -0.83
CA LEU A 311 -8.41 0.35 -2.05
C LEU A 311 -7.08 0.18 -2.80
N LYS A 312 -6.02 0.92 -2.44
CA LYS A 312 -4.68 0.74 -3.03
C LYS A 312 -4.07 -0.62 -2.66
N PRO A 313 -3.16 -1.20 -3.47
CA PRO A 313 -2.48 -2.45 -3.14
C PRO A 313 -1.79 -2.40 -1.76
N ILE A 314 -1.75 -3.54 -1.08
CA ILE A 314 -1.01 -3.67 0.19
C ILE A 314 0.44 -4.02 -0.10
N ASN A 315 1.36 -3.31 0.53
CA ASN A 315 2.75 -3.72 0.68
C ASN A 315 3.10 -3.91 2.17
N GLU A 316 4.29 -4.41 2.47
CA GLU A 316 4.76 -4.68 3.85
C GLU A 316 4.68 -3.45 4.78
N ASN A 317 4.63 -2.26 4.21
CA ASN A 317 4.68 -0.98 4.91
C ASN A 317 3.33 -0.24 4.90
N SER A 318 2.30 -0.84 4.32
CA SER A 318 0.97 -0.24 4.20
C SER A 318 0.24 -0.27 5.55
N PRO A 319 -0.31 0.86 6.01
CA PRO A 319 -1.05 0.89 7.26
C PRO A 319 -2.40 0.19 7.14
N ASP A 320 -2.89 -0.35 8.26
CA ASP A 320 -4.27 -0.85 8.34
C ASP A 320 -5.23 0.34 8.53
N LEU A 321 -5.76 0.84 7.42
CA LEU A 321 -6.70 1.96 7.40
C LEU A 321 -8.07 1.63 7.99
N THR A 322 -8.36 0.38 8.35
CA THR A 322 -9.65 0.00 8.96
C THR A 322 -9.90 0.74 10.28
N GLN A 323 -8.83 1.01 11.05
CA GLN A 323 -8.93 1.74 12.30
C GLN A 323 -9.26 3.21 12.08
N VAL A 324 -8.68 3.83 11.05
CA VAL A 324 -8.97 5.21 10.65
C VAL A 324 -10.42 5.34 10.18
N VAL A 325 -10.90 4.41 9.35
CA VAL A 325 -12.30 4.35 8.93
C VAL A 325 -13.22 4.21 10.14
N SER A 326 -12.91 3.29 11.06
CA SER A 326 -13.68 3.11 12.30
C SER A 326 -13.71 4.36 13.17
N LEU A 327 -12.59 5.09 13.28
CA LEU A 327 -12.50 6.32 14.05
C LEU A 327 -13.44 7.39 13.51
N PHE A 328 -13.42 7.66 12.20
CA PHE A 328 -14.29 8.67 11.60
C PHE A 328 -15.77 8.32 11.68
N LEU A 329 -16.12 7.04 11.49
CA LEU A 329 -17.50 6.57 11.65
C LEU A 329 -17.99 6.74 13.11
N ARG A 330 -17.17 6.40 14.12
CA ARG A 330 -17.52 6.62 15.53
C ARG A 330 -17.66 8.09 15.91
N ARG A 331 -16.99 8.98 15.17
CA ARG A 331 -17.10 10.44 15.33
C ARG A 331 -18.35 11.03 14.68
N GLY A 332 -19.20 10.21 14.06
CA GLY A 332 -20.48 10.64 13.47
C GLY A 332 -20.43 10.84 11.95
N SER A 333 -19.30 10.58 11.29
CA SER A 333 -19.23 10.60 9.82
C SER A 333 -20.18 9.55 9.24
N SER A 334 -20.93 9.91 8.21
CA SER A 334 -21.93 9.01 7.62
C SER A 334 -21.42 8.35 6.33
N PRO A 335 -21.63 7.04 6.13
CA PRO A 335 -21.43 6.39 4.83
C PRO A 335 -22.28 7.01 3.70
N HIS A 336 -23.36 7.71 4.05
CA HIS A 336 -24.29 8.38 3.13
C HIS A 336 -23.85 9.76 2.67
N GLN A 337 -22.77 10.26 3.26
CA GLN A 337 -22.38 11.64 3.05
C GLN A 337 -22.00 11.86 1.57
N GLY A 338 -22.70 12.80 0.93
CA GLY A 338 -22.51 13.11 -0.48
C GLY A 338 -21.21 13.88 -0.76
N ALA A 339 -20.77 13.88 -2.02
CA ALA A 339 -19.71 14.78 -2.49
C ALA A 339 -20.19 16.25 -2.50
N TRP A 340 -19.95 17.00 -1.42
CA TRP A 340 -20.30 18.43 -1.38
C TRP A 340 -19.26 19.27 -2.13
N ALA A 341 -19.44 19.39 -3.45
CA ALA A 341 -18.65 20.27 -4.33
C ALA A 341 -18.99 21.77 -4.20
N ARG A 342 -19.80 22.22 -3.21
CA ARG A 342 -20.21 23.62 -3.09
C ARG A 342 -19.56 24.42 -1.96
N GLU A 343 -19.10 23.78 -0.88
CA GLU A 343 -18.52 24.48 0.28
C GLU A 343 -17.04 24.20 0.51
N VAL A 344 -16.54 23.07 0.01
CA VAL A 344 -15.10 22.85 -0.06
C VAL A 344 -14.59 23.65 -1.26
N LYS A 345 -13.73 24.66 -1.01
CA LYS A 345 -13.15 25.51 -2.06
C LYS A 345 -12.65 24.64 -3.23
N ARG A 346 -12.86 25.14 -4.45
CA ARG A 346 -12.50 24.52 -5.75
C ARG A 346 -11.06 23.96 -5.79
N GLU A 347 -10.18 24.47 -4.94
CA GLU A 347 -8.78 24.07 -4.81
C GLU A 347 -8.61 22.73 -4.05
N THR A 348 -9.36 22.48 -2.97
CA THR A 348 -9.27 21.23 -2.19
C THR A 348 -9.82 20.03 -2.97
N TRP A 349 -10.93 20.20 -3.70
CA TRP A 349 -11.50 19.12 -4.55
C TRP A 349 -10.60 18.75 -5.74
N ASN A 350 -9.93 19.74 -6.35
CA ASN A 350 -8.93 19.48 -7.39
C ASN A 350 -7.68 18.78 -6.82
N GLY A 351 -7.46 18.86 -5.51
CA GLY A 351 -6.43 18.12 -4.78
C GLY A 351 -6.78 16.65 -4.57
N LEU A 352 -8.02 16.36 -4.14
CA LEU A 352 -8.59 15.03 -3.89
C LEU A 352 -8.80 14.21 -5.18
N ALA A 353 -9.31 14.85 -6.24
CA ALA A 353 -9.63 14.19 -7.52
C ALA A 353 -8.39 13.82 -8.37
N ARG A 354 -7.17 13.98 -7.85
CA ARG A 354 -5.90 13.71 -8.56
C ARG A 354 -5.00 12.70 -7.85
N SER A 355 -5.55 11.88 -6.94
CA SER A 355 -4.92 10.60 -6.63
C SER A 355 -4.75 9.84 -7.95
N ASN A 356 -3.51 9.76 -8.43
CA ASN A 356 -3.17 9.22 -9.75
C ASN A 356 -3.70 7.80 -9.93
N TYR A 357 -3.89 7.04 -8.85
CA TYR A 357 -4.40 5.68 -8.87
C TYR A 357 -5.89 5.62 -9.27
N TYR A 358 -6.77 6.35 -8.58
CA TYR A 358 -8.22 6.37 -8.88
C TYR A 358 -8.49 6.90 -10.30
N THR A 359 -7.78 7.97 -10.67
CA THR A 359 -7.92 8.58 -12.00
C THR A 359 -7.38 7.65 -13.09
N SER A 360 -6.27 6.93 -12.83
CA SER A 360 -5.70 5.94 -13.73
C SER A 360 -6.57 4.70 -13.86
N LEU A 361 -7.17 4.18 -12.78
CA LEU A 361 -8.04 3.01 -12.81
C LEU A 361 -9.30 3.29 -13.63
N MET A 362 -9.94 4.44 -13.40
CA MET A 362 -11.10 4.89 -14.18
C MET A 362 -10.74 5.18 -15.64
N PHE A 363 -9.51 5.67 -15.90
CA PHE A 363 -9.00 5.89 -17.25
C PHE A 363 -8.65 4.57 -17.96
N GLN A 364 -8.06 3.58 -17.28
CA GLN A 364 -7.76 2.25 -17.81
C GLN A 364 -9.06 1.48 -18.13
N ALA A 365 -10.07 1.57 -17.26
CA ALA A 365 -11.42 1.06 -17.52
C ALA A 365 -12.07 1.75 -18.74
N SER A 366 -11.68 2.99 -19.05
CA SER A 366 -12.11 3.67 -20.28
C SER A 366 -11.28 3.30 -21.53
N GLN A 367 -10.04 2.82 -21.36
CA GLN A 367 -9.11 2.47 -22.45
C GLN A 367 -9.25 1.04 -22.99
N THR A 368 -9.82 0.12 -22.20
CA THR A 368 -10.23 -1.22 -22.68
C THR A 368 -11.27 -1.16 -23.82
N ARG A 369 -11.75 0.04 -24.18
CA ARG A 369 -12.50 0.40 -25.41
C ARG A 369 -11.84 0.02 -26.75
N HIS A 370 -10.52 -0.12 -26.84
CA HIS A 370 -9.83 -0.04 -28.14
C HIS A 370 -9.11 -1.30 -28.66
N ARG A 371 -9.04 -2.40 -27.90
CA ARG A 371 -8.57 -3.69 -28.46
C ARG A 371 -9.79 -4.53 -28.83
N GLY A 372 -10.06 -4.57 -30.12
CA GLY A 372 -11.29 -5.07 -30.71
C GLY A 372 -11.54 -6.54 -30.40
N ASP A 373 -12.75 -6.82 -29.96
CA ASP A 373 -13.38 -8.13 -30.09
C ASP A 373 -14.71 -7.94 -30.81
N SER A 374 -14.72 -8.32 -32.08
CA SER A 374 -15.80 -8.07 -33.05
C SER A 374 -16.90 -9.13 -32.98
N ASN A 375 -17.34 -9.52 -31.78
CA ASN A 375 -18.39 -10.53 -31.59
C ASN A 375 -19.48 -10.02 -30.63
N GLY A 376 -20.45 -9.28 -31.16
CA GLY A 376 -21.88 -9.24 -30.75
C GLY A 376 -22.33 -8.94 -29.31
N HIS A 377 -21.50 -9.12 -28.28
CA HIS A 377 -21.85 -9.11 -26.86
C HIS A 377 -21.67 -7.74 -26.18
N GLY A 378 -21.14 -6.74 -26.90
CA GLY A 378 -20.83 -5.42 -26.35
C GLY A 378 -21.99 -4.41 -26.33
N ALA A 379 -23.24 -4.83 -26.56
CA ALA A 379 -24.37 -3.87 -26.65
C ALA A 379 -24.83 -3.29 -25.30
N GLY A 380 -24.80 -4.09 -24.22
CA GLY A 380 -25.19 -3.63 -22.89
C GLY A 380 -24.15 -2.75 -22.18
N VAL A 381 -22.88 -2.86 -22.59
CA VAL A 381 -21.74 -2.09 -22.03
C VAL A 381 -21.62 -0.69 -22.67
N ARG A 382 -22.31 -0.45 -23.80
CA ARG A 382 -22.19 0.80 -24.58
C ARG A 382 -22.85 2.04 -23.93
N GLY A 383 -23.71 1.87 -22.92
CA GLY A 383 -24.45 2.98 -22.29
C GLY A 383 -23.87 3.51 -20.97
N ALA A 384 -23.05 2.73 -20.25
CA ALA A 384 -22.66 3.03 -18.86
C ALA A 384 -21.26 3.67 -18.69
N TYR A 385 -20.44 3.73 -19.74
CA TYR A 385 -19.01 4.07 -19.63
C TYR A 385 -18.60 5.32 -20.43
N GLN A 386 -19.49 6.30 -20.60
CA GLN A 386 -19.13 7.67 -20.98
C GLN A 386 -19.16 8.55 -19.73
N ILE A 387 -18.11 8.50 -18.91
CA ILE A 387 -17.91 9.50 -17.84
C ILE A 387 -16.49 10.01 -17.99
N GLY A 388 -16.33 11.10 -18.74
CA GLY A 388 -15.06 11.83 -18.79
C GLY A 388 -14.81 12.62 -17.49
N PRO A 389 -13.62 13.21 -17.30
CA PRO A 389 -13.33 14.11 -16.17
C PRO A 389 -14.29 15.31 -16.06
N LYS A 390 -15.01 15.63 -17.15
CA LYS A 390 -16.07 16.65 -17.18
C LYS A 390 -17.43 16.14 -16.69
N ASP A 391 -17.69 14.84 -16.75
CA ASP A 391 -18.96 14.22 -16.34
C ASP A 391 -19.01 13.91 -14.84
N PHE A 392 -17.85 13.76 -14.17
CA PHE A 392 -17.76 13.76 -12.70
C PHE A 392 -18.26 15.06 -12.06
N ARG A 393 -18.17 16.19 -12.78
CA ARG A 393 -18.73 17.48 -12.32
C ARG A 393 -20.26 17.48 -12.30
N ASN A 394 -20.89 16.49 -12.95
CA ASN A 394 -22.33 16.37 -13.12
C ASN A 394 -22.93 15.13 -12.44
N ASN A 395 -22.21 14.37 -11.61
CA ASN A 395 -22.79 13.32 -10.76
C ASN A 395 -23.01 13.87 -9.34
N PRO A 396 -24.18 14.48 -9.03
CA PRO A 396 -24.38 15.25 -7.81
C PRO A 396 -24.86 14.37 -6.64
N LYS A 397 -24.76 13.04 -6.74
CA LYS A 397 -25.47 12.09 -5.85
C LYS A 397 -24.66 10.85 -5.44
N GLY A 398 -23.32 10.89 -5.42
CA GLY A 398 -22.48 9.78 -4.93
C GLY A 398 -22.36 9.77 -3.40
N SER A 399 -22.84 8.72 -2.71
CA SER A 399 -22.48 8.46 -1.30
C SER A 399 -21.09 7.82 -1.21
N ILE A 400 -20.45 7.92 -0.05
CA ILE A 400 -19.17 7.23 0.23
C ILE A 400 -19.32 5.72 0.05
N TRP A 401 -20.43 5.15 0.56
CA TRP A 401 -20.76 3.72 0.43
C TRP A 401 -20.79 3.26 -1.03
N GLY A 402 -21.51 4.00 -1.87
CA GLY A 402 -21.69 3.61 -3.25
C GLY A 402 -20.44 3.83 -4.11
N ASP A 403 -19.70 4.90 -3.86
CA ASP A 403 -18.41 5.15 -4.53
C ASP A 403 -17.40 4.05 -4.17
N TRP A 404 -17.42 3.56 -2.92
CA TRP A 404 -16.59 2.43 -2.49
C TRP A 404 -16.99 1.13 -3.19
N LEU A 405 -18.28 0.79 -3.26
CA LEU A 405 -18.76 -0.43 -3.94
C LEU A 405 -18.36 -0.46 -5.42
N GLU A 406 -18.50 0.66 -6.11
CA GLU A 406 -18.12 0.78 -7.52
C GLU A 406 -16.62 0.58 -7.68
N THR A 407 -15.80 1.29 -6.90
CA THR A 407 -14.34 1.19 -6.99
C THR A 407 -13.83 -0.19 -6.59
N LEU A 408 -14.39 -0.77 -5.52
CA LEU A 408 -14.11 -2.14 -5.08
C LEU A 408 -14.34 -3.13 -6.22
N SER A 409 -15.47 -3.03 -6.93
CA SER A 409 -15.79 -3.94 -8.04
C SER A 409 -14.77 -3.90 -9.18
N LEU A 410 -14.23 -2.71 -9.47
CA LEU A 410 -13.20 -2.53 -10.49
C LEU A 410 -11.84 -3.08 -10.03
N SER A 411 -11.50 -2.93 -8.75
CA SER A 411 -10.22 -3.38 -8.21
C SER A 411 -10.13 -4.89 -7.98
N MET A 412 -11.26 -5.61 -7.84
CA MET A 412 -11.25 -7.06 -7.59
C MET A 412 -10.45 -7.87 -8.61
N VAL A 413 -10.37 -7.39 -9.86
CA VAL A 413 -9.74 -8.10 -10.98
C VAL A 413 -8.27 -7.76 -11.18
N GLU A 414 -7.71 -6.86 -10.36
CA GLU A 414 -6.32 -6.46 -10.48
C GLU A 414 -5.39 -7.53 -9.91
N PRO A 415 -4.32 -7.94 -10.63
CA PRO A 415 -3.40 -9.00 -10.18
C PRO A 415 -2.71 -8.73 -8.83
N GLU A 416 -2.65 -7.46 -8.42
CA GLU A 416 -1.97 -6.99 -7.21
C GLU A 416 -2.85 -7.12 -5.94
N MET A 417 -4.11 -7.53 -6.07
CA MET A 417 -5.07 -7.61 -4.95
C MET A 417 -5.11 -8.99 -4.31
N ASP A 418 -4.21 -9.20 -3.36
CA ASP A 418 -4.03 -10.46 -2.64
C ASP A 418 -5.09 -10.74 -1.55
N TYR A 419 -4.90 -11.83 -0.81
CA TYR A 419 -5.75 -12.23 0.30
C TYR A 419 -5.82 -11.20 1.44
N LEU A 420 -4.71 -10.50 1.75
CA LEU A 420 -4.68 -9.47 2.78
C LEU A 420 -5.52 -8.27 2.36
N TRP A 421 -5.42 -7.87 1.09
CA TRP A 421 -6.24 -6.80 0.52
C TRP A 421 -7.73 -7.11 0.63
N ALA A 422 -8.14 -8.31 0.19
CA ALA A 422 -9.54 -8.74 0.27
C ALA A 422 -10.05 -8.73 1.72
N THR A 423 -9.22 -9.20 2.66
CA THR A 423 -9.56 -9.23 4.10
C THR A 423 -9.73 -7.82 4.66
N ARG A 424 -8.92 -6.84 4.23
CA ARG A 424 -9.09 -5.42 4.58
C ARG A 424 -10.42 -4.87 4.09
N GLN A 425 -10.80 -5.15 2.83
CA GLN A 425 -12.09 -4.70 2.28
C GLN A 425 -13.29 -5.29 3.03
N LYS A 426 -13.19 -6.55 3.46
CA LYS A 426 -14.20 -7.16 4.31
C LYS A 426 -14.36 -6.44 5.66
N ARG A 427 -13.26 -6.03 6.31
CA ARG A 427 -13.33 -5.24 7.56
C ARG A 427 -13.95 -3.86 7.34
N ILE A 428 -13.65 -3.21 6.21
CA ILE A 428 -14.27 -1.93 5.84
C ILE A 428 -15.78 -2.09 5.64
N LEU A 429 -16.20 -3.14 4.92
CA LEU A 429 -17.61 -3.51 4.79
C LEU A 429 -18.29 -3.66 6.16
N ASP A 430 -17.62 -4.34 7.09
CA ASP A 430 -18.13 -4.57 8.43
C ASP A 430 -18.34 -3.25 9.19
N HIS A 431 -17.41 -2.30 9.06
CA HIS A 431 -17.53 -0.96 9.63
C HIS A 431 -18.65 -0.15 8.98
N LEU A 432 -18.75 -0.14 7.65
CA LEU A 432 -19.77 0.61 6.93
C LEU A 432 -21.19 0.12 7.26
N ILE A 433 -21.42 -1.20 7.25
CA ILE A 433 -22.72 -1.79 7.60
C ILE A 433 -23.08 -1.50 9.06
N SER A 434 -22.14 -1.65 9.99
CA SER A 434 -22.42 -1.40 11.42
C SER A 434 -22.72 0.06 11.75
N HIS A 435 -22.36 0.99 10.85
CA HIS A 435 -22.63 2.42 10.98
C HIS A 435 -23.71 2.89 9.97
N GLY A 436 -24.59 1.98 9.55
CA GLY A 436 -25.83 2.33 8.87
C GLY A 436 -25.74 2.51 7.36
N ALA A 437 -24.73 1.95 6.68
CA ALA A 437 -24.69 1.93 5.22
C ALA A 437 -25.96 1.29 4.62
N GLU A 438 -26.54 1.93 3.61
CA GLU A 438 -27.81 1.53 2.98
C GLU A 438 -27.48 0.57 1.86
N VAL A 439 -27.63 -0.71 2.16
CA VAL A 439 -27.28 -1.81 1.26
C VAL A 439 -28.00 -1.71 -0.09
N ASN A 440 -29.23 -1.17 -0.09
CA ASN A 440 -30.06 -1.01 -1.28
C ASN A 440 -30.01 0.40 -1.90
N GLU A 441 -28.98 1.19 -1.60
CA GLU A 441 -28.81 2.51 -2.23
C GLU A 441 -28.83 2.41 -3.75
N THR A 442 -29.50 3.37 -4.40
CA THR A 442 -29.59 3.46 -5.86
C THR A 442 -28.85 4.68 -6.43
N SER A 443 -28.22 4.51 -7.59
CA SER A 443 -27.69 5.59 -8.42
C SER A 443 -28.62 5.78 -9.61
N ALA A 444 -29.28 6.94 -9.70
CA ALA A 444 -30.29 7.32 -10.71
C ALA A 444 -31.49 6.36 -10.85
N THR A 445 -31.25 5.10 -11.23
CA THR A 445 -32.24 4.02 -11.40
C THR A 445 -31.69 2.63 -11.06
N GLU A 446 -30.43 2.49 -10.63
CA GLU A 446 -29.78 1.18 -10.43
C GLU A 446 -29.29 1.00 -8.99
N ALA A 447 -29.48 -0.19 -8.43
CA ALA A 447 -28.93 -0.56 -7.13
C ALA A 447 -27.39 -0.68 -7.19
N ARG A 448 -26.69 0.08 -6.35
CA ARG A 448 -25.24 0.22 -6.40
C ARG A 448 -24.50 -1.09 -6.12
N TRP A 449 -25.02 -1.91 -5.19
CA TRP A 449 -24.42 -3.19 -4.86
C TRP A 449 -24.50 -4.23 -5.99
N GLY A 450 -25.29 -3.97 -7.05
CA GLY A 450 -25.23 -4.74 -8.30
C GLY A 450 -23.84 -4.73 -8.94
N LYS A 451 -23.09 -3.62 -8.79
CA LYS A 451 -21.68 -3.51 -9.24
C LYS A 451 -20.77 -4.52 -8.55
N PHE A 452 -20.98 -4.78 -7.27
CA PHE A 452 -20.23 -5.79 -6.52
C PHE A 452 -20.48 -7.20 -7.05
N VAL A 453 -21.73 -7.53 -7.43
CA VAL A 453 -22.07 -8.82 -8.06
C VAL A 453 -21.44 -8.95 -9.45
N ASP A 454 -21.37 -7.86 -10.20
CA ASP A 454 -20.66 -7.81 -11.49
C ASP A 454 -19.16 -8.02 -11.32
N GLY A 455 -18.55 -7.36 -10.32
CA GLY A 455 -17.15 -7.57 -9.93
C GLY A 455 -16.84 -9.03 -9.60
N LEU A 456 -17.72 -9.73 -8.87
CA LEU A 456 -17.59 -11.17 -8.60
C LEU A 456 -17.62 -12.02 -9.88
N PHE A 457 -18.46 -11.66 -10.85
CA PHE A 457 -18.50 -12.34 -12.15
C PHE A 457 -17.24 -12.08 -12.98
N HIS A 458 -16.66 -10.88 -12.90
CA HIS A 458 -15.39 -10.58 -13.55
C HIS A 458 -14.20 -11.25 -12.86
N LEU A 459 -14.20 -11.31 -11.52
CA LEU A 459 -13.20 -12.04 -10.73
C LEU A 459 -13.13 -13.51 -11.12
N SER A 460 -14.27 -14.15 -11.40
CA SER A 460 -14.30 -15.55 -11.85
C SER A 460 -13.70 -15.77 -13.25
N LYS A 461 -13.35 -14.71 -13.99
CA LYS A 461 -12.68 -14.84 -15.30
C LYS A 461 -11.16 -14.79 -15.19
N GLN A 462 -10.61 -14.56 -14.00
CA GLN A 462 -9.18 -14.53 -13.79
C GLN A 462 -8.57 -15.93 -13.97
N PRO A 463 -7.44 -16.06 -14.70
CA PRO A 463 -6.83 -17.35 -15.00
C PRO A 463 -6.31 -18.07 -13.74
N VAL A 464 -5.96 -17.32 -12.69
CA VAL A 464 -5.51 -17.83 -11.40
C VAL A 464 -6.30 -17.12 -10.31
N LEU A 465 -7.25 -17.82 -9.68
CA LEU A 465 -8.03 -17.32 -8.55
C LEU A 465 -7.77 -18.21 -7.33
N GLU A 466 -7.20 -17.65 -6.27
CA GLU A 466 -7.02 -18.37 -5.03
C GLU A 466 -8.37 -18.56 -4.32
N LYS A 467 -8.65 -19.79 -3.88
CA LYS A 467 -9.89 -20.13 -3.16
C LYS A 467 -10.13 -19.24 -1.95
N ARG A 468 -9.08 -18.96 -1.16
CA ARG A 468 -9.19 -18.11 0.04
C ARG A 468 -9.66 -16.69 -0.28
N ILE A 469 -9.24 -16.13 -1.42
CA ILE A 469 -9.70 -14.82 -1.89
C ILE A 469 -11.20 -14.88 -2.24
N SER A 470 -11.61 -15.91 -2.99
CA SER A 470 -13.01 -16.11 -3.36
C SER A 470 -13.93 -16.28 -2.12
N ASP A 471 -13.46 -16.98 -1.09
CA ASP A 471 -14.19 -17.18 0.17
C ASP A 471 -14.43 -15.85 0.91
N VAL A 472 -13.48 -14.92 0.85
CA VAL A 472 -13.63 -13.58 1.45
C VAL A 472 -14.75 -12.81 0.76
N TYR A 473 -14.79 -12.75 -0.57
CA TYR A 473 -15.85 -12.02 -1.27
C TYR A 473 -17.21 -12.70 -1.17
N ILE A 474 -17.27 -14.04 -1.15
CA ILE A 474 -18.51 -14.76 -0.84
C ILE A 474 -19.00 -14.44 0.57
N SER A 475 -18.09 -14.34 1.54
CA SER A 475 -18.45 -13.88 2.89
C SER A 475 -19.00 -12.46 2.89
N MET A 476 -18.48 -11.57 2.06
CA MET A 476 -19.00 -10.20 1.89
C MET A 476 -20.40 -10.21 1.26
N LEU A 477 -20.60 -10.97 0.18
CA LEU A 477 -21.91 -11.15 -0.47
C LEU A 477 -22.97 -11.66 0.51
N ARG A 478 -22.67 -12.74 1.24
CA ARG A 478 -23.57 -13.31 2.26
C ARG A 478 -23.85 -12.30 3.37
N LYS A 479 -22.93 -11.38 3.67
CA LYS A 479 -23.19 -10.30 4.63
C LYS A 479 -24.18 -9.30 4.07
N LEU A 480 -23.98 -8.79 2.85
CA LEU A 480 -24.93 -7.89 2.19
C LEU A 480 -26.35 -8.51 2.17
N LEU A 481 -26.46 -9.77 1.76
CA LEU A 481 -27.74 -10.48 1.67
C LEU A 481 -28.42 -10.70 3.04
N ARG A 482 -27.65 -10.88 4.12
CA ARG A 482 -28.18 -10.94 5.50
C ARG A 482 -28.66 -9.59 6.02
N HIS A 483 -28.19 -8.50 5.42
CA HIS A 483 -28.66 -7.13 5.68
C HIS A 483 -29.65 -6.67 4.59
N ASP A 484 -30.52 -7.60 4.16
CA ASP A 484 -31.65 -7.36 3.25
C ASP A 484 -31.27 -6.76 1.88
N ALA A 485 -30.09 -7.08 1.34
CA ALA A 485 -29.76 -6.75 -0.05
C ALA A 485 -30.79 -7.38 -1.01
N ASN A 486 -31.54 -6.53 -1.72
CA ASN A 486 -32.61 -6.97 -2.61
C ASN A 486 -32.02 -7.44 -3.94
N CYS A 487 -31.86 -8.75 -4.11
CA CYS A 487 -31.32 -9.37 -5.32
C CYS A 487 -32.20 -9.16 -6.57
N ASN A 488 -33.42 -8.66 -6.40
CA ASN A 488 -34.34 -8.28 -7.47
C ASN A 488 -34.38 -6.76 -7.70
N ALA A 489 -33.48 -5.99 -7.08
CA ALA A 489 -33.40 -4.56 -7.29
C ALA A 489 -32.98 -4.24 -8.75
N PRO A 490 -33.44 -3.09 -9.29
CA PRO A 490 -33.09 -2.67 -10.64
C PRO A 490 -31.58 -2.57 -10.87
N TYR A 491 -31.06 -3.15 -11.94
CA TYR A 491 -29.65 -3.08 -12.33
C TYR A 491 -29.51 -3.39 -13.82
N GLN A 492 -28.78 -2.56 -14.58
CA GLN A 492 -28.53 -2.70 -16.02
C GLN A 492 -29.80 -3.03 -16.84
N GLY A 493 -30.88 -2.27 -16.61
CA GLY A 493 -32.15 -2.43 -17.32
C GLY A 493 -32.96 -3.68 -16.97
N SER A 494 -32.54 -4.45 -15.97
CA SER A 494 -33.25 -5.64 -15.46
C SER A 494 -33.12 -5.67 -13.93
N THR A 495 -32.97 -6.85 -13.33
CA THR A 495 -32.68 -7.03 -11.90
C THR A 495 -31.30 -7.65 -11.70
N ILE A 496 -30.64 -7.38 -10.56
CA ILE A 496 -29.30 -7.92 -10.24
C ILE A 496 -29.19 -9.43 -10.51
N SER A 497 -30.14 -10.23 -9.99
CA SER A 497 -30.17 -11.68 -10.20
C SER A 497 -30.25 -12.06 -11.69
N LYS A 498 -31.21 -11.49 -12.44
CA LYS A 498 -31.36 -11.71 -13.89
C LYS A 498 -30.11 -11.34 -14.69
N VAL A 499 -29.45 -10.22 -14.36
CA VAL A 499 -28.20 -9.81 -15.04
C VAL A 499 -27.10 -10.83 -14.78
N PHE A 500 -26.93 -11.25 -13.51
CA PHE A 500 -25.94 -12.25 -13.14
C PHE A 500 -26.15 -13.60 -13.88
N PHE A 501 -27.37 -14.12 -13.89
CA PHE A 501 -27.68 -15.36 -14.62
C PHE A 501 -27.62 -15.21 -16.14
N ALA A 502 -27.91 -14.03 -16.70
CA ALA A 502 -27.69 -13.75 -18.12
C ALA A 502 -26.20 -13.76 -18.48
N ASN A 503 -25.35 -13.20 -17.62
CA ASN A 503 -23.90 -13.19 -17.80
C ASN A 503 -23.31 -14.62 -17.76
N ILE A 504 -23.80 -15.48 -16.86
CA ILE A 504 -23.43 -16.91 -16.83
C ILE A 504 -23.78 -17.61 -18.15
N ARG A 505 -24.99 -17.38 -18.70
CA ARG A 505 -25.41 -17.97 -19.99
C ARG A 505 -24.58 -17.50 -21.18
N GLY A 506 -24.06 -16.27 -21.13
CA GLY A 506 -23.18 -15.72 -22.16
C GLY A 506 -21.74 -16.24 -22.09
N MET A 507 -21.39 -17.08 -21.10
CA MET A 507 -20.08 -17.71 -21.04
C MET A 507 -19.99 -18.79 -22.14
N ALA A 508 -18.89 -18.80 -22.89
CA ALA A 508 -18.56 -19.96 -23.72
C ALA A 508 -18.45 -21.20 -22.81
N ALA A 509 -18.92 -22.35 -23.31
CA ALA A 509 -18.82 -23.60 -22.56
C ALA A 509 -17.36 -23.80 -22.09
N PRO A 510 -17.14 -24.11 -20.80
CA PRO A 510 -15.79 -24.27 -20.28
C PRO A 510 -15.04 -25.33 -21.10
N PRO A 511 -13.75 -25.11 -21.43
CA PRO A 511 -12.96 -26.09 -22.16
C PRO A 511 -13.03 -27.43 -21.42
N SER A 512 -13.19 -28.51 -22.18
CA SER A 512 -13.29 -29.86 -21.63
C SER A 512 -12.07 -30.18 -20.75
N ILE A 513 -12.24 -31.08 -19.78
CA ILE A 513 -11.12 -31.58 -18.95
C ILE A 513 -9.95 -32.08 -19.82
N ALA A 514 -10.24 -32.58 -21.02
CA ALA A 514 -9.24 -33.01 -22.00
C ALA A 514 -8.48 -31.83 -22.66
N GLU A 515 -9.15 -30.71 -22.92
CA GLU A 515 -8.54 -29.48 -23.47
C GLU A 515 -7.70 -28.74 -22.42
N LEU A 516 -8.19 -28.67 -21.18
CA LEU A 516 -7.44 -28.13 -20.04
C LEU A 516 -6.16 -28.94 -19.77
N ARG A 517 -6.23 -30.27 -19.85
CA ARG A 517 -5.05 -31.16 -19.73
C ARG A 517 -4.04 -30.99 -20.87
N ARG A 518 -4.48 -30.68 -22.10
CA ARG A 518 -3.60 -30.45 -23.26
C ARG A 518 -2.85 -29.13 -23.19
N PHE A 519 -3.48 -28.06 -22.73
CA PHE A 519 -2.84 -26.75 -22.55
C PHE A 519 -1.67 -26.82 -21.55
N VAL A 520 -1.80 -27.65 -20.52
CA VAL A 520 -0.84 -27.74 -19.40
C VAL A 520 0.41 -28.54 -19.74
N LEU A 521 0.27 -29.60 -20.55
CA LEU A 521 1.42 -30.35 -21.06
C LEU A 521 2.34 -29.47 -21.94
N ALA A 522 1.86 -28.33 -22.43
CA ALA A 522 2.63 -27.40 -23.24
C ALA A 522 3.39 -26.32 -22.42
N GLU A 523 2.94 -25.99 -21.20
CA GLU A 523 3.49 -24.86 -20.41
C GLU A 523 4.13 -25.24 -19.05
N GLY A 524 4.10 -26.50 -18.61
CA GLY A 524 4.92 -26.96 -17.48
C GLY A 524 4.54 -26.41 -16.09
N SER A 525 3.26 -26.11 -15.86
CA SER A 525 2.70 -25.58 -14.60
C SER A 525 2.10 -26.68 -13.68
N GLU A 526 2.03 -26.41 -12.37
CA GLU A 526 1.36 -27.22 -11.33
C GLU A 526 -0.15 -27.48 -11.59
N ASP A 527 -0.72 -28.48 -10.89
CA ASP A 527 -1.94 -29.24 -11.22
C ASP A 527 -3.20 -28.38 -11.57
N PRO A 528 -3.65 -28.36 -12.84
CA PRO A 528 -4.67 -27.45 -13.38
C PRO A 528 -6.13 -27.83 -13.06
N VAL A 529 -6.38 -29.02 -12.51
CA VAL A 529 -7.76 -29.46 -12.21
C VAL A 529 -8.35 -28.63 -11.06
N GLU A 530 -7.53 -28.17 -10.12
CA GLU A 530 -7.99 -27.39 -8.97
C GLU A 530 -8.29 -25.92 -9.35
N THR A 531 -7.46 -25.30 -10.20
CA THR A 531 -7.64 -23.91 -10.67
C THR A 531 -8.84 -23.75 -11.61
N SER A 532 -9.09 -24.74 -12.47
CA SER A 532 -10.21 -24.74 -13.43
C SER A 532 -11.59 -24.98 -12.80
N LEU A 533 -11.66 -25.47 -11.55
CA LEU A 533 -12.91 -25.63 -10.80
C LEU A 533 -13.22 -24.44 -9.89
N THR A 534 -12.20 -23.71 -9.44
CA THR A 534 -12.35 -22.66 -8.42
C THR A 534 -13.24 -21.50 -8.88
N TYR A 535 -13.18 -21.11 -10.17
CA TYR A 535 -14.04 -20.04 -10.67
C TYR A 535 -15.51 -20.45 -10.86
N LEU A 536 -15.76 -21.69 -11.31
CA LEU A 536 -17.12 -22.24 -11.40
C LEU A 536 -17.72 -22.41 -10.00
N GLU A 537 -16.90 -22.78 -9.02
CA GLU A 537 -17.29 -22.82 -7.62
C GLU A 537 -17.68 -21.45 -7.08
N LEU A 538 -16.92 -20.39 -7.40
CA LEU A 538 -17.29 -19.01 -7.05
C LEU A 538 -18.66 -18.65 -7.65
N LEU A 539 -18.85 -18.83 -8.96
CA LEU A 539 -20.12 -18.50 -9.62
C LEU A 539 -21.30 -19.32 -9.08
N ALA A 540 -21.09 -20.60 -8.82
CA ALA A 540 -22.09 -21.46 -8.20
C ALA A 540 -22.46 -20.95 -6.80
N GLN A 541 -21.47 -20.57 -5.99
CA GLN A 541 -21.72 -20.01 -4.65
C GLN A 541 -22.48 -18.68 -4.70
N VAL A 542 -22.21 -17.81 -5.67
CA VAL A 542 -22.99 -16.57 -5.89
C VAL A 542 -24.43 -16.91 -6.29
N ALA A 543 -24.62 -17.81 -7.26
CA ALA A 543 -25.95 -18.25 -7.71
C ALA A 543 -26.80 -18.81 -6.56
N MET A 544 -26.20 -19.71 -5.76
CA MET A 544 -26.82 -20.28 -4.56
C MET A 544 -27.22 -19.18 -3.57
N ALA A 545 -26.31 -18.25 -3.27
CA ALA A 545 -26.58 -17.17 -2.32
C ALA A 545 -27.75 -16.28 -2.77
N LEU A 546 -27.82 -15.93 -4.06
CA LEU A 546 -28.91 -15.13 -4.61
C LEU A 546 -30.26 -15.87 -4.52
N LEU A 547 -30.32 -17.16 -4.87
CA LEU A 547 -31.54 -17.97 -4.78
C LEU A 547 -32.02 -18.17 -3.34
N GLN A 548 -31.09 -18.40 -2.41
CA GLN A 548 -31.38 -18.49 -0.97
C GLN A 548 -32.04 -17.20 -0.47
N HIS A 549 -31.58 -16.03 -0.94
CA HIS A 549 -32.10 -14.72 -0.56
C HIS A 549 -33.13 -14.15 -1.54
N ARG A 550 -34.08 -15.01 -1.98
CA ARG A 550 -35.32 -14.64 -2.70
C ARG A 550 -35.13 -14.09 -4.12
N ALA A 551 -34.10 -14.52 -4.86
CA ALA A 551 -34.05 -14.21 -6.30
C ALA A 551 -35.29 -14.77 -7.02
N HIS A 552 -35.91 -13.95 -7.86
CA HIS A 552 -37.15 -14.32 -8.53
C HIS A 552 -36.90 -15.49 -9.52
N PRO A 553 -37.74 -16.55 -9.55
CA PRO A 553 -37.52 -17.74 -10.38
C PRO A 553 -37.37 -17.46 -11.88
N SER A 554 -37.90 -16.34 -12.36
CA SER A 554 -37.70 -15.87 -13.74
C SER A 554 -36.25 -15.50 -14.08
N CYS A 555 -35.32 -15.58 -13.12
CA CYS A 555 -33.89 -15.42 -13.38
C CYS A 555 -33.33 -16.56 -14.25
N LEU A 556 -34.00 -17.71 -14.26
CA LEU A 556 -33.73 -18.84 -15.16
C LEU A 556 -35.02 -19.20 -15.91
N THR A 557 -34.89 -19.59 -17.18
CA THR A 557 -36.03 -20.09 -17.96
C THR A 557 -36.27 -21.57 -17.68
N SER A 558 -35.20 -22.36 -17.56
CA SER A 558 -35.25 -23.79 -17.29
C SER A 558 -34.01 -24.27 -16.51
N ALA A 559 -34.13 -25.43 -15.84
CA ALA A 559 -32.99 -26.05 -15.18
C ALA A 559 -31.89 -26.51 -16.15
N ALA A 560 -32.22 -26.74 -17.43
CA ALA A 560 -31.26 -27.15 -18.44
C ALA A 560 -30.16 -26.08 -18.67
N GLU A 561 -30.49 -24.79 -18.49
CA GLU A 561 -29.53 -23.68 -18.61
C GLU A 561 -28.35 -23.81 -17.62
N LEU A 562 -28.54 -24.46 -16.47
CA LEU A 562 -27.48 -24.63 -15.47
C LEU A 562 -26.48 -25.73 -15.88
N HIS A 563 -26.96 -26.80 -16.51
CA HIS A 563 -26.12 -27.93 -16.94
C HIS A 563 -25.33 -27.65 -18.22
N GLU A 564 -25.66 -26.57 -18.94
CA GLU A 564 -24.86 -26.06 -20.07
C GLU A 564 -23.57 -25.38 -19.62
N VAL A 565 -23.55 -24.82 -18.40
CA VAL A 565 -22.42 -24.02 -17.89
C VAL A 565 -21.71 -24.70 -16.72
N PHE A 566 -22.44 -25.35 -15.83
CA PHE A 566 -21.89 -26.00 -14.63
C PHE A 566 -21.82 -27.52 -14.78
N PRO A 567 -20.75 -28.16 -14.26
CA PRO A 567 -20.75 -29.60 -14.03
C PRO A 567 -21.92 -29.99 -13.12
N ARG A 568 -22.48 -31.19 -13.32
CA ARG A 568 -23.64 -31.69 -12.55
C ARG A 568 -23.53 -31.47 -11.03
N ARG A 569 -22.33 -31.66 -10.46
CA ARG A 569 -22.07 -31.48 -9.03
C ARG A 569 -22.36 -30.07 -8.51
N LEU A 570 -22.16 -29.04 -9.35
CA LEU A 570 -22.40 -27.63 -9.03
C LEU A 570 -23.79 -27.18 -9.51
N ALA A 571 -24.29 -27.75 -10.61
CA ALA A 571 -25.61 -27.44 -11.15
C ALA A 571 -26.76 -27.94 -10.27
N GLN A 572 -26.64 -29.17 -9.72
CA GLN A 572 -27.73 -29.82 -8.99
C GLN A 572 -28.21 -29.02 -7.77
N PRO A 573 -27.33 -28.53 -6.87
CA PRO A 573 -27.78 -27.74 -5.72
C PRO A 573 -28.48 -26.44 -6.12
N ILE A 574 -28.05 -25.81 -7.22
CA ILE A 574 -28.66 -24.58 -7.74
C ILE A 574 -30.06 -24.88 -8.30
N GLN A 575 -30.18 -25.99 -9.05
CA GLN A 575 -31.45 -26.46 -9.58
C GLN A 575 -32.45 -26.74 -8.45
N ASP A 576 -32.05 -27.50 -7.43
CA ASP A 576 -32.91 -27.88 -6.32
C ASP A 576 -33.46 -26.64 -5.59
N LEU A 577 -32.60 -25.64 -5.31
CA LEU A 577 -33.02 -24.38 -4.71
C LEU A 577 -33.99 -23.59 -5.59
N TRP A 578 -33.72 -23.53 -6.89
CA TRP A 578 -34.55 -22.79 -7.82
C TRP A 578 -35.93 -23.43 -8.00
N GLU A 579 -36.00 -24.77 -8.08
CA GLU A 579 -37.26 -25.52 -8.13
C GLU A 579 -38.08 -25.29 -6.84
N SER A 580 -37.43 -25.34 -5.68
CA SER A 580 -38.05 -25.03 -4.39
C SER A 580 -38.66 -23.62 -4.38
N ARG A 581 -37.90 -22.61 -4.81
CA ARG A 581 -38.40 -21.21 -4.89
C ARG A 581 -39.55 -21.03 -5.87
N ARG A 582 -39.49 -21.70 -7.02
CA ARG A 582 -40.57 -21.70 -8.00
C ARG A 582 -41.85 -22.28 -7.40
N ALA A 583 -41.74 -23.38 -6.65
CA ALA A 583 -42.88 -24.00 -5.98
C ALA A 583 -43.46 -23.10 -4.87
N GLU A 584 -42.61 -22.45 -4.07
CA GLU A 584 -43.04 -21.49 -3.03
C GLU A 584 -43.86 -20.33 -3.61
N ILE A 585 -43.38 -19.69 -4.69
CA ILE A 585 -44.09 -18.56 -5.32
C ILE A 585 -45.37 -19.02 -6.03
N ALA A 586 -45.38 -20.22 -6.61
CA ALA A 586 -46.60 -20.82 -7.15
C ALA A 586 -47.64 -21.06 -6.04
N ALA A 587 -47.21 -21.49 -4.85
CA ALA A 587 -48.08 -21.67 -3.69
C ALA A 587 -48.58 -20.32 -3.12
N GLU A 588 -47.73 -19.30 -3.02
CA GLU A 588 -48.11 -17.96 -2.58
C GLU A 588 -49.11 -17.30 -3.55
N SER A 589 -48.88 -17.41 -4.86
CA SER A 589 -49.80 -16.88 -5.87
C SER A 589 -51.12 -17.66 -5.94
N GLY A 590 -51.10 -18.98 -5.68
CA GLY A 590 -52.29 -19.79 -5.48
C GLY A 590 -53.09 -19.37 -4.24
N PHE A 591 -52.40 -19.09 -3.13
CA PHE A 591 -53.02 -18.61 -1.89
C PHE A 591 -53.61 -17.21 -2.04
N VAL A 592 -52.91 -16.28 -2.71
CA VAL A 592 -53.42 -14.93 -3.02
C VAL A 592 -54.63 -15.01 -3.95
N LYS A 593 -54.62 -15.88 -4.97
CA LYS A 593 -55.81 -16.13 -5.81
C LYS A 593 -56.97 -16.73 -5.03
N MET A 594 -56.69 -17.58 -4.05
CA MET A 594 -57.70 -18.16 -3.16
C MET A 594 -58.30 -17.11 -2.21
N VAL A 595 -57.48 -16.23 -1.62
CA VAL A 595 -57.93 -15.14 -0.73
C VAL A 595 -58.71 -14.08 -1.51
N ILE A 596 -58.25 -13.67 -2.70
CA ILE A 596 -59.02 -12.74 -3.57
C ILE A 596 -60.32 -13.41 -4.05
N GLY A 597 -60.29 -14.71 -4.35
CA GLY A 597 -61.48 -15.50 -4.70
C GLY A 597 -62.50 -15.62 -3.57
N TRP A 598 -62.07 -15.58 -2.31
CA TRP A 598 -62.96 -15.55 -1.13
C TRP A 598 -63.55 -14.16 -0.86
N VAL A 599 -62.83 -13.08 -1.16
CA VAL A 599 -63.32 -11.70 -0.99
C VAL A 599 -64.35 -11.31 -2.08
N TRP A 600 -64.41 -12.06 -3.18
CA TRP A 600 -65.31 -11.83 -4.32
C TRP A 600 -66.40 -12.90 -4.47
N TRP A 601 -66.83 -13.56 -3.39
CA TRP A 601 -68.07 -14.34 -3.41
C TRP A 601 -69.27 -13.41 -3.18
N PRO A 602 -70.24 -13.30 -4.11
CA PRO A 602 -71.38 -12.41 -3.92
C PRO A 602 -72.26 -12.95 -2.81
N TRP A 603 -72.64 -12.09 -1.87
CA TRP A 603 -73.83 -12.29 -1.06
C TRP A 603 -75.04 -12.29 -2.01
N SER A 604 -75.59 -13.46 -2.28
CA SER A 604 -76.91 -13.65 -2.91
C SER A 604 -77.92 -14.09 -1.87
#